data_AF-A0A538KTT6-F1
#
_entry.id   AF-A0A538KTT6-F1
#
_cell.length_a   1.000
_cell.length_b   1.000
_cell.length_c   1.000
_cell.angle_alpha   90.00
_cell.angle_beta   90.00
_cell.angle_gamma   90.00
#
_symmetry.space_group_name_H-M   'P 1'
#
loop_
_entity.id
_entity.type
_entity.pdbx_description
1 polymer ?
#
loop_
_entity_poly.entity_id
_entity_poly.type
_entity_poly.pdbx_seq_one_letter_code
_entity_poly.pdbx_strand_id
1 'polypeptide(L)'
;MSAFNEDRLAELIGSLPPAPEAWVRAAQELPLARSQFDGIVARAEADAEFRQALIADLEATLAQEGYEPERPLLDALRRRFADS
;
A
#
# COMPACT_ATOMS: atom_id res chain seq x y z
N MET A 1 26.82 4.53 -10.29
CA MET A 1 25.63 4.85 -11.12
C MET A 1 25.15 3.54 -11.71
N SER A 2 23.91 3.14 -11.40
CA SER A 2 23.36 1.83 -11.75
C SER A 2 23.55 1.53 -13.24
N ALA A 3 23.95 0.30 -13.58
CA ALA A 3 24.27 -0.13 -14.95
C ALA A 3 23.05 -0.15 -15.91
N PHE A 4 21.91 0.37 -15.47
CA PHE A 4 20.68 0.51 -16.23
C PHE A 4 20.27 1.97 -16.23
N ASN A 5 20.41 2.64 -17.37
CA ASN A 5 19.79 3.94 -17.61
C ASN A 5 18.31 3.75 -18.02
N GLU A 6 17.52 4.81 -17.91
CA GLU A 6 16.07 4.79 -18.16
C GLU A 6 15.74 4.28 -19.57
N ASP A 7 16.54 4.66 -20.58
CA ASP A 7 16.38 4.21 -21.97
C ASP A 7 16.54 2.68 -22.09
N ARG A 8 17.56 2.11 -21.44
CA ARG A 8 17.79 0.66 -21.48
C ARG A 8 16.71 -0.11 -20.72
N LEU A 9 16.16 0.47 -19.65
CA LEU A 9 15.03 -0.11 -18.94
C LEU A 9 13.78 -0.13 -19.81
N ALA A 10 13.49 0.94 -20.54
CA ALA A 10 12.34 1.00 -21.44
C ALA A 10 12.41 -0.06 -22.55
N GLU A 11 13.58 -0.26 -23.17
CA GLU A 11 13.80 -1.33 -24.15
C GLU A 11 13.54 -2.72 -23.56
N LEU A 12 14.07 -2.99 -22.37
CA LEU A 12 13.91 -4.28 -21.72
C LEU A 12 12.46 -4.56 -21.33
N ILE A 13 11.76 -3.56 -20.78
CA ILE A 13 10.35 -3.68 -20.44
C ILE A 13 9.50 -3.92 -21.70
N GLY A 14 9.79 -3.21 -22.79
CA GLY A 14 9.10 -3.38 -24.06
C GLY A 14 9.32 -4.74 -24.74
N SER A 15 10.38 -5.45 -24.37
CA SER A 15 10.68 -6.80 -24.90
C SER A 15 9.94 -7.94 -24.17
N LEU A 16 9.27 -7.64 -23.06
CA LEU A 16 8.55 -8.64 -22.27
C LEU A 16 7.24 -9.05 -22.98
N PRO A 17 6.80 -10.30 -22.80
CA PRO A 17 5.47 -10.70 -23.23
C PRO A 17 4.39 -9.87 -22.50
N PRO A 18 3.21 -9.70 -23.11
CA PRO A 18 2.11 -8.98 -22.47
C PRO A 18 1.76 -9.65 -21.14
N ALA A 19 1.47 -8.83 -20.12
CA ALA A 19 1.10 -9.31 -18.82
C ALA A 19 -0.16 -10.20 -18.91
N PRO A 20 -0.24 -11.31 -18.16
CA PRO A 20 -1.44 -12.14 -18.12
C PRO A 20 -2.68 -11.32 -17.76
N GLU A 21 -3.78 -11.49 -18.51
CA GLU A 21 -5.00 -10.71 -18.30
C GLU A 21 -5.55 -10.85 -16.87
N ALA A 22 -5.44 -12.04 -16.27
CA ALA A 22 -5.85 -12.27 -14.88
C ALA A 22 -5.06 -11.38 -13.89
N TRP A 23 -3.78 -11.13 -14.15
CA TRP A 23 -2.96 -10.25 -13.31
C TRP A 23 -3.29 -8.79 -13.54
N VAL A 24 -3.54 -8.40 -14.80
CA VAL A 24 -3.97 -7.04 -15.16
C VAL A 24 -5.32 -6.72 -14.51
N ARG A 25 -6.27 -7.66 -14.53
CA ARG A 25 -7.60 -7.50 -13.90
C ARG A 25 -7.49 -7.40 -12.37
N ALA A 26 -6.71 -8.26 -11.74
CA ALA A 26 -6.44 -8.14 -10.30
C ALA A 26 -5.78 -6.79 -9.95
N ALA A 27 -4.84 -6.31 -10.78
CA ALA A 27 -4.20 -5.00 -10.61
C ALA A 27 -5.15 -3.81 -10.87
N GLN A 28 -6.19 -3.98 -11.70
CA GLN A 28 -7.23 -2.98 -11.96
C GLN A 28 -8.28 -2.92 -10.85
N GLU A 29 -8.52 -4.00 -10.11
CA GLU A 29 -9.47 -4.05 -8.99
C GLU A 29 -8.84 -3.58 -7.68
N LEU A 30 -7.51 -3.72 -7.54
CA LEU A 30 -6.75 -3.23 -6.39
C LEU A 30 -6.91 -1.73 -6.05
N PRO A 31 -6.94 -0.76 -6.99
CA PRO A 31 -6.89 0.68 -6.68
C PRO A 31 -8.10 1.17 -5.87
N LEU A 32 -9.29 0.63 -6.12
CA LEU A 32 -10.51 1.03 -5.40
C LEU A 32 -10.56 0.44 -3.99
N ALA A 33 -10.13 -0.81 -3.82
CA ALA A 33 -10.01 -1.46 -2.52
C ALA A 33 -8.85 -0.91 -1.66
N ARG A 34 -7.88 -0.21 -2.26
CA ARG A 34 -6.70 0.35 -1.55
C ARG A 34 -6.83 1.79 -1.11
N SER A 35 -7.82 2.53 -1.61
CA SER A 35 -7.94 3.97 -1.35
C SER A 35 -7.97 4.33 0.14
N GLN A 36 -8.67 3.53 0.96
CA GLN A 36 -8.76 3.72 2.40
C GLN A 36 -7.43 3.39 3.11
N PHE A 37 -6.75 2.32 2.69
CA PHE A 37 -5.42 1.95 3.20
C PHE A 37 -4.39 3.05 2.89
N ASP A 38 -4.35 3.52 1.65
CA ASP A 38 -3.41 4.55 1.21
C ASP A 38 -3.65 5.87 1.95
N GLY A 39 -4.91 6.22 2.23
CA GLY A 39 -5.26 7.40 3.04
C GLY A 39 -4.79 7.29 4.49
N ILE A 40 -4.97 6.14 5.15
CA ILE A 40 -4.49 5.90 6.51
C ILE A 40 -2.96 5.97 6.58
N VAL A 41 -2.27 5.36 5.60
CA VAL A 41 -0.81 5.39 5.52
C VAL A 41 -0.28 6.81 5.29
N ALA A 42 -0.86 7.55 4.34
CA ALA A 42 -0.46 8.93 4.08
C ALA A 42 -0.65 9.82 5.31
N ARG A 43 -1.74 9.63 6.08
CA ARG A 43 -1.94 10.33 7.34
C ARG A 43 -0.91 9.94 8.39
N ALA A 44 -0.62 8.66 8.55
CA ALA A 44 0.41 8.18 9.48
C ALA A 44 1.83 8.64 9.12
N GLU A 45 2.09 8.94 7.85
CA GLU A 45 3.35 9.53 7.40
C GLU A 45 3.42 11.04 7.69
N ALA A 46 2.29 11.74 7.63
CA ALA A 46 2.19 13.19 7.90
C ALA A 46 2.03 13.53 9.40
N ASP A 47 1.49 12.61 10.20
CA ASP A 47 1.14 12.81 11.61
C ASP A 47 1.81 11.74 12.49
N ALA A 48 2.84 12.17 13.23
CA ALA A 48 3.61 11.30 14.10
C ALA A 48 2.84 10.85 15.35
N GLU A 49 1.90 11.65 15.86
CA GLU A 49 1.07 11.28 17.02
C GLU A 49 0.09 10.18 16.60
N PHE A 50 -0.57 10.36 15.45
CA PHE A 50 -1.43 9.35 14.87
C PHE A 50 -0.67 8.05 14.58
N ARG A 51 0.56 8.14 14.08
CA ARG A 51 1.43 6.98 13.85
C ARG A 51 1.74 6.21 15.13
N GLN A 52 2.07 6.92 16.21
CA GLN A 52 2.34 6.30 17.50
C GLN A 52 1.09 5.60 18.07
N ALA A 53 -0.08 6.23 17.93
CA ALA A 53 -1.35 5.62 18.32
C ALA A 53 -1.64 4.33 17.53
N LEU A 54 -1.47 4.35 16.20
CA LEU A 54 -1.65 3.17 15.35
C LEU A 54 -0.72 2.01 15.70
N ILE A 55 0.53 2.30 16.06
CA ILE A 55 1.50 1.27 16.48
C ILE A 55 1.14 0.72 17.86
N ALA A 56 0.67 1.57 18.78
CA ALA A 56 0.29 1.18 20.14
C ALA A 56 -0.98 0.31 20.16
N ASP A 57 -2.03 0.72 19.43
CA ASP A 57 -3.26 -0.03 19.28
C ASP A 57 -3.96 0.32 17.95
N LEU A 58 -3.71 -0.51 16.94
CA LEU A 58 -4.23 -0.30 15.59
C LEU A 58 -5.76 -0.33 15.53
N GLU A 59 -6.40 -1.30 16.18
CA GLU A 59 -7.85 -1.50 16.10
C GLU A 59 -8.59 -0.39 16.84
N ALA A 60 -8.13 -0.03 18.06
CA ALA A 60 -8.74 1.05 18.82
C ALA A 60 -8.56 2.41 18.14
N THR A 61 -7.38 2.68 17.58
CA THR A 61 -7.10 3.94 16.88
C THR A 61 -7.96 4.10 15.63
N LEU A 62 -8.11 3.04 14.82
CA LEU A 62 -8.97 3.08 13.64
C LEU A 62 -10.46 3.25 14.00
N ALA A 63 -10.93 2.59 15.05
CA ALA A 63 -12.31 2.71 15.50
C ALA A 63 -12.63 4.13 16.03
N GLN A 64 -11.69 4.78 16.72
CA GLN A 64 -11.84 6.16 17.19
C GLN A 64 -11.92 7.17 16.04
N GLU A 65 -11.20 6.91 14.96
CA GLU A 65 -11.21 7.71 13.73
C GLU A 65 -12.41 7.40 12.81
N GLY A 66 -13.29 6.49 13.24
CA GLY A 66 -14.52 6.14 12.50
C GLY A 66 -14.29 5.19 11.33
N TYR A 67 -13.13 4.55 11.23
CA TYR A 67 -12.91 3.47 10.27
C TYR A 67 -13.48 2.16 10.79
N GLU A 68 -14.13 1.40 9.93
CA GLU A 68 -14.49 0.00 10.22
C GLU A 68 -13.23 -0.88 10.09
N PRO A 69 -12.77 -1.52 11.18
CA PRO A 69 -11.56 -2.32 11.16
C PRO A 69 -11.85 -3.71 10.55
N GLU A 70 -11.93 -3.77 9.22
CA GLU A 70 -12.06 -5.03 8.51
C GLU A 70 -10.75 -5.84 8.57
N ARG A 71 -10.85 -7.18 8.69
CA ARG A 71 -9.68 -8.07 8.76
C ARG A 71 -8.63 -7.83 7.66
N PRO A 72 -8.99 -7.68 6.37
CA PRO A 72 -8.01 -7.46 5.31
C PRO A 72 -7.25 -6.14 5.47
N LEU A 73 -7.91 -5.09 5.93
CA LEU A 73 -7.32 -3.76 6.16
C LEU A 73 -6.34 -3.79 7.33
N LEU A 74 -6.75 -4.41 8.45
CA LEU A 74 -5.90 -4.58 9.63
C LEU A 74 -4.63 -5.38 9.32
N ASP A 75 -4.76 -6.49 8.59
CA ASP A 75 -3.61 -7.33 8.22
C ASP A 75 -2.63 -6.58 7.32
N ALA A 76 -3.14 -5.76 6.39
CA ALA A 76 -2.31 -4.92 5.54
C ALA A 76 -1.56 -3.84 6.34
N LEU A 77 -2.25 -3.16 7.27
CA LEU A 77 -1.65 -2.12 8.12
C LEU A 77 -0.62 -2.70 9.09
N ARG A 78 -0.92 -3.84 9.73
CA ARG A 78 0.04 -4.56 10.60
C ARG A 78 1.32 -4.91 9.85
N ARG A 79 1.23 -5.47 8.64
CA ARG A 79 2.42 -5.78 7.82
C ARG A 79 3.23 -4.53 7.50
N ARG A 80 2.57 -3.42 7.15
CA ARG A 80 3.24 -2.17 6.78
C ARG A 80 4.01 -1.52 7.94
N PHE A 81 3.47 -1.60 9.16
CA PHE A 81 4.06 -0.99 10.36
C PHE A 81 4.94 -1.96 11.17
N ALA A 82 4.94 -3.26 10.88
CA ALA A 82 5.86 -4.22 11.49
C ALA A 82 7.32 -4.09 10.99
N ASP A 83 7.50 -3.56 9.78
CA ASP A 83 8.81 -3.38 9.13
C ASP A 83 9.43 -1.97 9.37
N SER A 84 8.85 -1.13 10.24
CA SER A 84 9.28 0.27 10.49
C SER A 84 9.90 0.50 11.86
#